data_AF-A0A3D2V7R1-F1
#
_entry.id   AF-A0A3D2V7R1-F1
#
_cell.length_a   1.000
_cell.length_b   1.000
_cell.length_c   1.000
_cell.angle_alpha   90.00
_cell.angle_beta   90.00
_cell.angle_gamma   90.00
#
_symmetry.space_group_name_H-M   'P 1'
#
loop_
_entity.id
_entity.type
_entity.pdbx_description
1 polymer ?
#
loop_
_entity_poly.entity_id
_entity_poly.type
_entity_poly.pdbx_seq_one_letter_code
_entity_poly.pdbx_strand_id
1 'polypeptide(L)'
;MPATEQTLRDQKRLHVVFGISSVILILSTVWMFKADHDRQWKQYQSKARDINIQMSTWRQLEFETAQVLNAEEEAGAVLDAALITPPATELLDAFDAIASNPPLEIKGLAKGSVPGDPLVEPDFDYEAFLALVEQLSVQDGAEDGATSTDDLKEVRREVLATLAGVVKDFKDIEDRLLGELKFMRAGYDEARANVGLGVRDGVGADELAARQKLVDEEKEDIGRQEANYQAVSNSRIKLNRILGDIQTAEKDAQRELDAVLADKKRLQAAVSD
;
A
#
# COMPACT_ATOMS: atom_id res chain seq x y z
N MET A 1 74.39 15.04 91.34
CA MET A 1 75.25 14.01 90.72
C MET A 1 74.63 13.64 89.38
N PRO A 2 75.42 13.51 88.29
CA PRO A 2 74.88 13.32 86.96
C PRO A 2 74.37 11.88 86.82
N ALA A 3 73.15 11.72 86.30
CA ALA A 3 72.59 10.42 85.99
C ALA A 3 73.31 9.84 84.76
N THR A 4 74.10 8.79 84.97
CA THR A 4 74.55 7.92 83.89
C THR A 4 73.34 7.16 83.36
N GLU A 5 72.76 7.64 82.25
CA GLU A 5 71.66 6.95 81.56
C GLU A 5 72.15 5.69 80.85
N GLN A 6 72.36 4.63 81.63
CA GLN A 6 72.33 3.29 81.07
C GLN A 6 70.86 2.90 80.93
N THR A 7 70.36 2.92 79.69
CA THR A 7 69.03 2.43 79.39
C THR A 7 68.91 0.98 79.83
N LEU A 8 67.88 0.68 80.63
CA LEU A 8 67.59 -0.62 81.25
C LEU A 8 67.53 -1.82 80.25
N ARG A 9 67.52 -1.56 78.93
CA ARG A 9 67.57 -2.53 77.83
C ARG A 9 68.47 -2.05 76.69
N ASP A 10 69.10 -2.99 76.00
CA ASP A 10 69.94 -2.75 74.81
C ASP A 10 69.10 -2.22 73.63
N GLN A 11 69.30 -0.95 73.28
CA GLN A 11 68.58 -0.27 72.20
C GLN A 11 68.78 -0.94 70.83
N LYS A 12 69.94 -1.57 70.57
CA LYS A 12 70.20 -2.25 69.29
C LYS A 12 69.30 -3.46 69.12
N ARG A 13 69.11 -4.24 70.19
CA ARG A 13 68.20 -5.39 70.19
C ARG A 13 66.74 -4.96 70.02
N LEU A 14 66.35 -3.85 70.64
CA LEU A 14 65.00 -3.30 70.52
C LEU A 14 64.68 -2.90 69.07
N HIS A 15 65.59 -2.20 68.38
CA HIS A 15 65.39 -1.84 66.97
C HIS A 15 65.35 -3.05 66.03
N VAL A 16 66.13 -4.09 66.29
CA VAL A 16 66.09 -5.34 65.49
C VAL A 16 64.75 -6.06 65.67
N VAL A 17 64.27 -6.21 66.90
CA VAL A 17 62.96 -6.83 67.17
C VAL A 17 61.83 -5.98 66.58
N PHE A 18 61.91 -4.66 66.70
CA PHE A 18 60.95 -3.75 66.09
C PHE A 18 60.95 -3.86 64.55
N GLY A 19 62.12 -3.85 63.91
CA GLY A 19 62.25 -4.02 62.47
C GLY A 19 61.65 -5.34 61.98
N ILE A 20 62.00 -6.45 62.63
CA ILE A 20 61.44 -7.77 62.30
C ILE A 20 59.92 -7.79 62.48
N SER A 21 59.39 -7.22 63.57
CA SER A 21 57.94 -7.15 63.80
C SER A 21 57.20 -6.31 62.75
N SER A 22 57.81 -5.22 62.27
CA SER A 22 57.24 -4.37 61.21
C SER A 22 57.18 -5.09 59.86
N VAL A 23 58.21 -5.87 59.53
CA VAL A 23 58.23 -6.68 58.30
C VAL A 23 57.19 -7.80 58.38
N ILE A 24 57.06 -8.45 59.54
CA ILE A 24 56.01 -9.46 59.76
C ILE A 24 54.63 -8.82 59.61
N LEU A 25 54.40 -7.65 60.19
CA LEU A 25 53.12 -6.92 60.07
C LEU A 25 52.79 -6.59 58.60
N ILE A 26 53.77 -6.10 57.82
CA ILE A 26 53.57 -5.79 56.39
C ILE A 26 53.24 -7.06 55.61
N LEU A 27 53.97 -8.16 55.84
CA LEU A 27 53.71 -9.43 55.17
C LEU A 27 52.31 -9.97 55.52
N SER A 28 51.89 -9.88 56.79
CA SER A 28 50.54 -10.23 57.22
C SER A 28 49.48 -9.36 56.56
N THR A 29 49.74 -8.05 56.42
CA THR A 29 48.82 -7.11 55.78
C THR A 29 48.67 -7.42 54.29
N VAL A 30 49.77 -7.65 53.57
CA VAL A 30 49.75 -8.02 52.14
C VAL A 30 49.06 -9.36 51.92
N TRP A 31 49.29 -10.33 52.82
CA TRP A 31 48.63 -11.64 52.75
C TRP A 31 47.12 -11.52 52.95
N MET A 32 46.68 -10.71 53.93
CA MET A 32 45.27 -10.42 54.15
C MET A 32 44.64 -9.72 52.93
N PHE A 33 45.33 -8.76 52.31
CA PHE A 33 44.86 -8.13 51.08
C PHE A 33 44.78 -9.12 49.92
N LYS A 34 45.74 -10.03 49.76
CA LYS A 34 45.72 -11.03 48.68
C LYS A 34 44.59 -12.03 48.87
N ALA A 35 44.40 -12.51 50.10
CA ALA A 35 43.29 -13.40 50.44
C ALA A 35 41.92 -12.71 50.25
N ASP A 36 41.82 -11.41 50.57
CA ASP A 36 40.62 -10.60 50.31
C ASP A 36 40.45 -10.26 48.80
N HIS A 37 41.53 -10.28 48.02
CA HIS A 37 41.50 -10.03 46.58
C HIS A 37 41.01 -11.22 45.74
N ASP A 38 41.04 -12.44 46.29
CA ASP A 38 40.38 -13.63 45.72
C ASP A 38 38.86 -13.53 45.93
N ARG A 39 38.29 -12.50 45.29
CA ARG A 39 36.88 -12.11 45.30
C ARG A 39 36.06 -13.12 44.52
N GLN A 40 35.75 -14.26 45.14
CA GLN A 40 34.82 -15.27 44.64
C GLN A 40 33.48 -14.64 44.18
N TRP A 41 33.09 -13.50 44.76
CA TRP A 41 31.90 -12.74 44.38
C TRP A 41 31.91 -12.16 42.96
N LYS A 42 33.07 -11.92 42.33
CA LYS A 42 33.14 -11.31 40.99
C LYS A 42 32.47 -12.18 39.92
N GLN A 43 32.59 -13.51 40.03
CA GLN A 43 31.92 -14.44 39.12
C GLN A 43 30.40 -14.39 39.28
N TYR A 44 29.92 -14.30 40.53
CA TYR A 44 28.51 -14.14 40.82
C TYR A 44 27.96 -12.80 40.32
N GLN A 45 28.72 -11.72 40.44
CA GLN A 45 28.29 -10.41 39.92
C GLN A 45 28.23 -10.36 38.39
N SER A 46 29.20 -10.97 37.69
CA SER A 46 29.13 -11.06 36.23
C SER A 46 27.89 -11.86 35.82
N LYS A 47 27.70 -13.06 36.39
CA LYS A 47 26.52 -13.88 36.10
C LYS A 47 25.21 -13.17 36.44
N ALA A 48 25.14 -12.47 37.56
CA ALA A 48 23.96 -11.69 37.95
C ALA A 48 23.69 -10.55 36.97
N ARG A 49 24.73 -9.86 36.49
CA ARG A 49 24.59 -8.84 35.45
C ARG A 49 24.08 -9.45 34.14
N ASP A 50 24.62 -10.58 33.72
CA ASP A 50 24.22 -11.24 32.48
C ASP A 50 22.76 -11.73 32.56
N ILE A 51 22.35 -12.28 33.72
CA ILE A 51 20.95 -12.63 34.02
C ILE A 51 20.05 -11.39 33.99
N ASN A 52 20.48 -10.26 34.58
CA ASN A 52 19.69 -9.03 34.57
C ASN A 52 19.53 -8.47 33.15
N ILE A 53 20.58 -8.54 32.32
CA ILE A 53 20.52 -8.14 30.91
C ILE A 53 19.52 -9.05 30.18
N GLN A 54 19.66 -10.37 30.30
CA GLN A 54 18.74 -11.34 29.67
C GLN A 54 17.29 -11.12 30.12
N MET A 55 17.06 -10.94 31.42
CA MET A 55 15.73 -10.67 31.96
C MET A 55 15.16 -9.34 31.45
N SER A 56 15.99 -8.31 31.28
CA SER A 56 15.56 -7.04 30.67
C SER A 56 15.19 -7.21 29.19
N THR A 57 15.97 -7.97 28.43
CA THR A 57 15.70 -8.28 27.03
C THR A 57 14.43 -9.10 26.87
N TRP A 58 14.19 -10.12 27.71
CA TRP A 58 12.96 -10.90 27.66
C TRP A 58 11.73 -10.06 27.96
N ARG A 59 11.79 -9.16 28.95
CA ARG A 59 10.70 -8.23 29.24
C ARG A 59 10.43 -7.28 28.08
N GLN A 60 11.49 -6.80 27.43
CA GLN A 60 11.35 -5.97 26.25
C GLN A 60 10.68 -6.73 25.11
N LEU A 61 11.13 -7.95 24.81
CA LEU A 61 10.53 -8.80 23.77
C LEU A 61 9.07 -9.16 24.07
N GLU A 62 8.74 -9.46 25.32
CA GLU A 62 7.36 -9.72 25.77
C GLU A 62 6.47 -8.51 25.52
N PHE A 63 6.94 -7.32 25.88
CA PHE A 63 6.23 -6.06 25.66
C PHE A 63 6.07 -5.74 24.17
N GLU A 64 7.13 -5.87 23.37
CA GLU A 64 7.08 -5.66 21.91
C GLU A 64 6.13 -6.66 21.23
N THR A 65 6.15 -7.93 21.65
CA THR A 65 5.23 -8.96 21.13
C THR A 65 3.79 -8.62 21.46
N ALA A 66 3.50 -8.25 22.71
CA ALA A 66 2.16 -7.85 23.13
C ALA A 66 1.66 -6.62 22.34
N GLN A 67 2.52 -5.63 22.11
CA GLN A 67 2.17 -4.46 21.29
C GLN A 67 1.82 -4.84 19.86
N VAL A 68 2.64 -5.68 19.21
CA VAL A 68 2.40 -6.07 17.81
C VAL A 68 1.14 -6.92 17.67
N LEU A 69 0.87 -7.81 18.62
CA LEU A 69 -0.38 -8.59 18.61
C LEU A 69 -1.62 -7.69 18.76
N ASN A 70 -1.58 -6.71 19.67
CA ASN A 70 -2.66 -5.74 19.81
C ASN A 70 -2.82 -4.89 18.54
N ALA A 71 -1.71 -4.41 17.97
CA ALA A 71 -1.74 -3.63 16.73
C ALA A 71 -2.28 -4.45 15.54
N GLU A 72 -2.03 -5.77 15.51
CA GLU A 72 -2.55 -6.66 14.47
C GLU A 72 -4.07 -6.83 14.60
N GLU A 73 -4.56 -6.99 15.84
CA GLU A 73 -5.99 -7.06 16.12
C GLU A 73 -6.69 -5.74 15.77
N GLU A 74 -6.12 -4.59 16.18
CA GLU A 74 -6.63 -3.26 15.86
C GLU A 74 -6.65 -3.00 14.35
N ALA A 75 -5.55 -3.24 13.64
CA ALA A 75 -5.47 -3.05 12.19
C ALA A 75 -6.43 -4.00 11.44
N GLY A 76 -6.57 -5.24 11.92
CA GLY A 76 -7.54 -6.20 11.40
C GLY A 76 -8.98 -5.72 11.58
N ALA A 77 -9.33 -5.20 12.76
CA ALA A 77 -10.64 -4.64 13.02
C ALA A 77 -10.95 -3.40 12.17
N VAL A 78 -9.95 -2.55 11.92
CA VAL A 78 -10.07 -1.38 11.03
C VAL A 78 -10.32 -1.82 9.58
N LEU A 79 -9.60 -2.83 9.10
CA LEU A 79 -9.83 -3.40 7.76
C LEU A 79 -11.23 -4.00 7.65
N ASP A 80 -11.65 -4.78 8.63
CA ASP A 80 -12.97 -5.39 8.67
C ASP A 80 -14.08 -4.33 8.65
N ALA A 81 -13.94 -3.28 9.46
CA ALA A 81 -14.84 -2.13 9.44
C ALA A 81 -14.88 -1.44 8.07
N ALA A 82 -13.72 -1.24 7.43
CA ALA A 82 -13.64 -0.63 6.10
C ALA A 82 -14.32 -1.49 5.02
N LEU A 83 -14.23 -2.81 5.11
CA LEU A 83 -14.84 -3.74 4.16
C LEU A 83 -16.37 -3.85 4.28
N ILE A 84 -16.92 -3.64 5.48
CA ILE A 84 -18.38 -3.66 5.68
C ILE A 84 -19.03 -2.27 5.57
N THR A 85 -18.22 -1.21 5.54
CA THR A 85 -18.75 0.15 5.39
C THR A 85 -19.27 0.34 3.96
N PRO A 86 -20.54 0.72 3.76
CA PRO A 86 -21.07 0.97 2.43
C PRO A 86 -20.34 2.13 1.76
N PRO A 87 -20.19 2.13 0.42
CA PRO A 87 -19.62 3.28 -0.30
C PRO A 87 -20.44 4.55 -0.02
N ALA A 88 -19.76 5.71 0.00
CA ALA A 88 -20.47 6.98 0.12
C ALA A 88 -21.45 7.16 -1.05
N THR A 89 -22.71 7.48 -0.74
CA THR A 89 -23.79 7.65 -1.74
C THR A 89 -23.44 8.69 -2.79
N GLU A 90 -22.78 9.79 -2.40
CA GLU A 90 -22.33 10.84 -3.34
C GLU A 90 -21.36 10.29 -4.43
N LEU A 91 -20.50 9.35 -4.07
CA LEU A 91 -19.58 8.72 -5.02
C LEU A 91 -20.32 7.76 -5.95
N LEU A 92 -21.34 7.06 -5.44
CA LEU A 92 -22.19 6.17 -6.23
C LEU A 92 -23.04 6.96 -7.23
N ASP A 93 -23.67 8.05 -6.80
CA ASP A 93 -24.46 8.93 -7.66
C ASP A 93 -23.58 9.56 -8.76
N ALA A 94 -22.36 9.98 -8.40
CA ALA A 94 -21.40 10.51 -9.37
C ALA A 94 -20.93 9.45 -10.37
N PHE A 95 -20.79 8.20 -9.93
CA PHE A 95 -20.45 7.08 -10.80
C PHE A 95 -21.58 6.79 -11.78
N ASP A 96 -22.81 6.66 -11.27
CA ASP A 96 -24.02 6.40 -12.08
C ASP A 96 -24.26 7.49 -13.12
N ALA A 97 -24.17 8.76 -12.73
CA ALA A 97 -24.38 9.88 -13.65
C ALA A 97 -23.45 9.84 -14.88
N ILE A 98 -22.24 9.26 -14.74
CA ILE A 98 -21.29 9.08 -15.83
C ILE A 98 -21.55 7.77 -16.59
N ALA A 99 -21.86 6.68 -15.87
CA ALA A 99 -22.09 5.37 -16.46
C ALA A 99 -23.39 5.32 -17.30
N SER A 100 -24.47 5.90 -16.79
CA SER A 100 -25.81 5.87 -17.41
C SER A 100 -25.98 6.83 -18.59
N ASN A 101 -25.07 7.79 -18.76
CA ASN A 101 -25.09 8.72 -19.90
C ASN A 101 -23.72 8.73 -20.61
N PRO A 102 -23.35 7.65 -21.33
CA PRO A 102 -22.11 7.63 -22.08
C PRO A 102 -22.14 8.72 -23.16
N PRO A 103 -21.09 9.55 -23.29
CA PRO A 103 -21.05 10.65 -24.23
C PRO A 103 -20.72 10.14 -25.65
N LEU A 104 -21.64 9.38 -26.22
CA LEU A 104 -21.54 8.83 -27.57
C LEU A 104 -22.61 9.48 -28.45
N GLU A 105 -22.18 10.24 -29.45
CA GLU A 105 -23.05 10.50 -30.60
C GLU A 105 -22.94 9.30 -31.55
N ILE A 106 -23.77 8.26 -31.31
CA ILE A 106 -23.89 7.12 -32.23
C ILE A 106 -24.70 7.54 -33.46
N LYS A 107 -24.15 8.44 -34.27
CA LYS A 107 -24.70 8.78 -35.60
C LYS A 107 -23.67 8.45 -36.67
N GLY A 108 -23.88 7.31 -37.31
CA GLY A 108 -23.17 6.89 -38.51
C GLY A 108 -21.79 6.31 -38.23
N LEU A 109 -21.76 5.02 -37.87
CA LEU A 109 -20.59 4.19 -38.19
C LEU A 109 -20.28 4.38 -39.67
N ALA A 110 -19.07 4.87 -39.96
CA ALA A 110 -18.62 5.18 -41.30
C ALA A 110 -18.78 3.96 -42.22
N LYS A 111 -19.08 4.24 -43.49
CA LYS A 111 -19.32 3.25 -44.54
C LYS A 111 -18.04 2.47 -44.83
N GLY A 112 -17.76 1.46 -44.02
CA GLY A 112 -16.49 0.71 -44.06
C GLY A 112 -15.99 0.22 -42.70
N SER A 113 -16.69 0.49 -41.59
CA SER A 113 -16.38 -0.11 -40.29
C SER A 113 -16.28 -1.64 -40.41
N VAL A 114 -15.19 -2.20 -39.89
CA VAL A 114 -14.96 -3.65 -39.82
C VAL A 114 -16.22 -4.33 -39.28
N PRO A 115 -16.73 -5.42 -39.92
CA PRO A 115 -17.84 -6.18 -39.36
C PRO A 115 -17.38 -6.82 -38.06
N GLY A 116 -17.78 -6.25 -36.92
CA GLY A 116 -17.36 -6.71 -35.61
C GLY A 116 -18.15 -6.02 -34.52
N ASP A 117 -19.37 -6.51 -34.32
CA ASP A 117 -20.38 -6.15 -33.33
C ASP A 117 -20.79 -4.66 -33.21
N PRO A 118 -22.09 -4.36 -33.07
CA PRO A 118 -22.52 -3.03 -32.66
C PRO A 118 -21.77 -2.63 -31.38
N LEU A 119 -21.51 -1.33 -31.20
CA LEU A 119 -21.01 -0.80 -29.93
C LEU A 119 -21.94 -1.35 -28.83
N VAL A 120 -21.46 -2.35 -28.09
CA VAL A 120 -22.18 -2.92 -26.96
C VAL A 120 -22.28 -1.77 -25.98
N GLU A 121 -23.49 -1.22 -25.83
CA GLU A 121 -23.78 -0.28 -24.76
C GLU A 121 -23.38 -0.97 -23.46
N PRO A 122 -22.72 -0.26 -22.51
CA PRO A 122 -22.37 -0.87 -21.24
C PRO A 122 -23.64 -1.43 -20.60
N ASP A 123 -23.70 -2.76 -20.45
CA ASP A 123 -24.83 -3.49 -19.86
C ASP A 123 -24.73 -3.39 -18.34
N PHE A 124 -24.96 -2.18 -17.83
CA PHE A 124 -24.94 -1.91 -16.40
C PHE A 124 -26.36 -2.01 -15.85
N ASP A 125 -26.66 -3.14 -15.22
CA ASP A 125 -27.89 -3.32 -14.47
C ASP A 125 -27.85 -2.51 -13.17
N TYR A 126 -28.33 -1.26 -13.27
CA TYR A 126 -28.37 -0.34 -12.13
C TYR A 126 -29.30 -0.80 -11.01
N GLU A 127 -30.39 -1.49 -11.34
CA GLU A 127 -31.33 -2.01 -10.34
C GLU A 127 -30.67 -3.14 -9.53
N ALA A 128 -29.98 -4.07 -10.19
CA ALA A 128 -29.21 -5.11 -9.51
C ALA A 128 -28.07 -4.52 -8.68
N PHE A 129 -27.39 -3.49 -9.18
CA PHE A 129 -26.34 -2.79 -8.44
C PHE A 129 -26.87 -2.12 -7.16
N LEU A 130 -27.99 -1.39 -7.25
CA LEU A 130 -28.60 -0.75 -6.10
C LEU A 130 -29.07 -1.75 -5.05
N ALA A 131 -29.63 -2.89 -5.47
CA ALA A 131 -30.01 -3.97 -4.55
C ALA A 131 -28.80 -4.49 -3.76
N LEU A 132 -27.63 -4.52 -4.38
CA LEU A 132 -26.39 -5.00 -3.77
C LEU A 132 -25.80 -3.98 -2.80
N VAL A 133 -25.89 -2.68 -3.14
CA VAL A 133 -25.55 -1.58 -2.22
C VAL A 133 -26.51 -1.52 -1.04
N GLU A 134 -27.80 -1.77 -1.27
CA GLU A 134 -28.83 -1.80 -0.23
C GLU A 134 -28.53 -2.90 0.79
N GLN A 135 -28.11 -4.10 0.34
CA GLN A 135 -27.69 -5.19 1.23
C GLN A 135 -26.53 -4.79 2.17
N LEU A 136 -25.60 -3.94 1.72
CA LEU A 136 -24.52 -3.40 2.57
C LEU A 136 -25.00 -2.31 3.55
N SER A 137 -26.11 -1.64 3.23
CA SER A 137 -26.66 -0.55 4.05
C SER A 137 -27.57 -1.02 5.18
N VAL A 138 -28.11 -2.24 5.09
CA VAL A 138 -28.92 -2.87 6.15
C VAL A 138 -27.98 -3.39 7.25
N GLN A 139 -27.44 -2.46 8.06
CA GLN A 139 -26.66 -2.78 9.26
C GLN A 139 -27.52 -2.81 10.55
N ASP A 140 -28.75 -2.29 10.51
CA ASP A 140 -29.63 -2.20 11.68
C ASP A 140 -30.76 -3.25 11.62
N GLY A 141 -30.61 -4.32 12.41
CA GLY A 141 -31.67 -5.31 12.57
C GLY A 141 -31.20 -6.68 13.06
N ALA A 142 -30.40 -6.72 14.13
CA ALA A 142 -30.04 -7.96 14.80
C ALA A 142 -31.24 -8.55 15.56
N GLU A 143 -32.21 -9.12 14.84
CA GLU A 143 -33.13 -10.13 15.37
C GLU A 143 -33.36 -11.23 14.30
N ASP A 144 -32.87 -12.44 14.61
CA ASP A 144 -33.17 -13.75 14.00
C ASP A 144 -32.66 -14.14 12.59
N GLY A 145 -31.82 -13.34 11.91
CA GLY A 145 -31.26 -13.76 10.61
C GLY A 145 -29.96 -13.07 10.17
N ALA A 146 -29.07 -12.75 11.11
CA ALA A 146 -27.89 -11.91 10.88
C ALA A 146 -27.01 -12.43 9.72
N THR A 147 -26.97 -11.67 8.63
CA THR A 147 -25.93 -11.74 7.58
C THR A 147 -24.56 -11.69 8.25
N SER A 148 -23.73 -12.70 8.03
CA SER A 148 -22.39 -12.78 8.65
C SER A 148 -21.54 -11.59 8.19
N THR A 149 -20.59 -11.15 9.02
CA THR A 149 -19.56 -10.18 8.60
C THR A 149 -18.86 -10.63 7.32
N ASP A 150 -18.66 -11.94 7.15
CA ASP A 150 -18.06 -12.51 5.94
C ASP A 150 -18.96 -12.39 4.71
N ASP A 151 -20.28 -12.53 4.89
CA ASP A 151 -21.26 -12.34 3.82
C ASP A 151 -21.26 -10.87 3.36
N LEU A 152 -21.20 -9.91 4.30
CA LEU A 152 -21.10 -8.47 3.98
C LEU A 152 -19.80 -8.15 3.22
N LYS A 153 -18.67 -8.78 3.58
CA LYS A 153 -17.40 -8.64 2.85
C LYS A 153 -17.51 -9.20 1.42
N GLU A 154 -18.26 -10.28 1.23
CA GLU A 154 -18.51 -10.85 -0.10
C GLU A 154 -19.37 -9.91 -0.96
N VAL A 155 -20.47 -9.38 -0.40
CA VAL A 155 -21.30 -8.37 -1.06
C VAL A 155 -20.46 -7.14 -1.43
N ARG A 156 -19.60 -6.64 -0.53
CA ARG A 156 -18.67 -5.54 -0.84
C ARG A 156 -17.77 -5.85 -2.04
N ARG A 157 -17.21 -7.06 -2.08
CA ARG A 157 -16.36 -7.49 -3.19
C ARG A 157 -17.13 -7.51 -4.51
N GLU A 158 -18.38 -7.93 -4.47
CA GLU A 158 -19.26 -7.94 -5.64
C GLU A 158 -19.60 -6.52 -6.11
N VAL A 159 -19.93 -5.57 -5.21
CA VAL A 159 -20.09 -4.14 -5.58
C VAL A 159 -18.86 -3.65 -6.34
N LEU A 160 -17.67 -3.86 -5.78
CA LEU A 160 -16.43 -3.38 -6.38
C LEU A 160 -16.13 -4.06 -7.71
N ALA A 161 -16.47 -5.35 -7.85
CA ALA A 161 -16.33 -6.08 -9.09
C ALA A 161 -17.25 -5.53 -10.19
N THR A 162 -18.51 -5.21 -9.85
CA THR A 162 -19.46 -4.60 -10.78
C THR A 162 -18.98 -3.22 -11.24
N LEU A 163 -18.55 -2.35 -10.32
CA LEU A 163 -17.98 -1.04 -10.67
C LEU A 163 -16.74 -1.15 -11.56
N ALA A 164 -15.86 -2.11 -11.27
CA ALA A 164 -14.69 -2.38 -12.09
C ALA A 164 -15.06 -2.92 -13.48
N GLY A 165 -16.14 -3.70 -13.58
CA GLY A 165 -16.73 -4.17 -14.84
C GLY A 165 -17.13 -3.00 -15.74
N VAL A 166 -17.85 -2.02 -15.21
CA VAL A 166 -18.25 -0.82 -15.97
C VAL A 166 -17.02 -0.04 -16.47
N VAL A 167 -16.01 0.16 -15.62
CA VAL A 167 -14.75 0.82 -16.04
C VAL A 167 -14.08 0.07 -17.19
N LYS A 168 -14.14 -1.27 -17.17
CA LYS A 168 -13.61 -2.12 -18.23
C LYS A 168 -14.43 -1.98 -19.51
N ASP A 169 -15.76 -1.93 -19.44
CA ASP A 169 -16.60 -1.75 -20.64
C ASP A 169 -16.29 -0.41 -21.34
N PHE A 170 -16.11 0.66 -20.57
CA PHE A 170 -15.65 1.95 -21.10
C PHE A 170 -14.24 1.87 -21.72
N LYS A 171 -13.36 1.03 -21.17
CA LYS A 171 -12.02 0.78 -21.73
C LYS A 171 -12.11 0.04 -23.07
N ASP A 172 -12.98 -0.94 -23.18
CA ASP A 172 -13.19 -1.72 -24.39
C ASP A 172 -13.81 -0.83 -25.51
N ILE A 173 -14.75 0.04 -25.15
CA ILE A 173 -15.28 1.07 -26.07
C ILE A 173 -14.17 2.03 -26.51
N GLU A 174 -13.35 2.53 -25.58
CA GLU A 174 -12.22 3.41 -25.88
C GLU A 174 -11.25 2.78 -26.88
N ASP A 175 -10.88 1.50 -26.69
CA ASP A 175 -9.97 0.78 -27.58
C ASP A 175 -10.56 0.59 -28.98
N ARG A 176 -11.86 0.30 -29.06
CA ARG A 176 -12.55 0.18 -30.35
C ARG A 176 -12.57 1.50 -31.12
N LEU A 177 -12.94 2.60 -30.45
CA LEU A 177 -12.94 3.94 -31.05
C LEU A 177 -11.55 4.33 -31.54
N LEU A 178 -10.51 4.03 -30.76
CA LEU A 178 -9.12 4.28 -31.16
C LEU A 178 -8.71 3.42 -32.37
N GLY A 179 -9.17 2.16 -32.43
CA GLY A 179 -8.98 1.29 -33.58
C GLY A 179 -9.60 1.87 -34.85
N GLU A 180 -10.88 2.23 -34.80
CA GLU A 180 -11.61 2.86 -35.90
C GLU A 180 -10.94 4.16 -36.36
N LEU A 181 -10.51 4.99 -35.42
CA LEU A 181 -9.84 6.26 -35.71
C LEU A 181 -8.52 6.04 -36.49
N LYS A 182 -7.77 4.97 -36.19
CA LYS A 182 -6.57 4.61 -36.97
C LYS A 182 -6.92 4.23 -38.41
N PHE A 183 -8.00 3.48 -38.63
CA PHE A 183 -8.46 3.12 -39.97
C PHE A 183 -8.94 4.34 -40.75
N MET A 184 -9.71 5.24 -40.13
CA MET A 184 -10.17 6.47 -40.76
C MET A 184 -9.01 7.40 -41.14
N ARG A 185 -7.99 7.51 -40.27
CA ARG A 185 -6.78 8.26 -40.60
C ARG A 185 -6.05 7.68 -41.82
N ALA A 186 -6.02 6.36 -41.97
CA ALA A 186 -5.48 5.72 -43.17
C ALA A 186 -6.32 6.02 -44.42
N GLY A 187 -7.65 6.00 -44.32
CA GLY A 187 -8.57 6.41 -45.39
C GLY A 187 -8.38 7.87 -45.82
N TYR A 188 -8.20 8.76 -44.85
CA TYR A 188 -7.90 10.17 -45.12
C TYR A 188 -6.56 10.37 -45.83
N ASP A 189 -5.53 9.63 -45.43
CA ASP A 189 -4.22 9.66 -46.10
C ASP A 189 -4.31 9.14 -47.54
N GLU A 190 -5.10 8.10 -47.79
CA GLU A 190 -5.39 7.60 -49.15
C GLU A 190 -6.16 8.64 -49.98
N ALA A 191 -7.22 9.24 -49.44
CA ALA A 191 -8.00 10.27 -50.13
C ALA A 191 -7.13 11.48 -50.50
N ARG A 192 -6.27 11.91 -49.58
CA ARG A 192 -5.31 13.00 -49.81
C ARG A 192 -4.28 12.64 -50.88
N ALA A 193 -3.77 11.41 -50.87
CA ALA A 193 -2.87 10.92 -51.92
C ALA A 193 -3.56 10.91 -53.29
N ASN A 194 -4.82 10.47 -53.36
CA ASN A 194 -5.61 10.46 -54.60
C ASN A 194 -5.83 11.87 -55.18
N VAL A 195 -6.03 12.89 -54.34
CA VAL A 195 -6.03 14.30 -54.79
C VAL A 195 -4.67 14.67 -55.39
N GLY A 196 -3.57 14.36 -54.69
CA GLY A 196 -2.21 14.66 -55.15
C GLY A 196 -1.85 13.97 -56.48
N LEU A 197 -2.24 12.71 -56.64
CA LEU A 197 -2.12 11.98 -57.91
C LEU A 197 -2.95 12.64 -59.01
N GLY A 198 -4.15 13.09 -58.68
CA GLY A 198 -5.00 13.78 -59.64
C GLY A 198 -4.37 15.08 -60.17
N VAL A 199 -3.76 15.87 -59.27
CA VAL A 199 -3.05 17.10 -59.67
C VAL A 199 -1.86 16.77 -60.57
N ARG A 200 -1.11 15.71 -60.26
CA ARG A 200 0.03 15.24 -61.06
C ARG A 200 -0.40 14.76 -62.45
N ASP A 201 -1.50 14.00 -62.52
CA ASP A 201 -1.97 13.36 -63.74
C ASP A 201 -2.85 14.30 -64.60
N GLY A 202 -3.15 15.51 -64.10
CA GLY A 202 -3.87 16.55 -64.85
C GLY A 202 -5.35 16.24 -65.06
N VAL A 203 -6.00 15.54 -64.12
CA VAL A 203 -7.45 15.27 -64.20
C VAL A 203 -8.27 16.57 -64.15
N GLY A 204 -9.46 16.51 -64.74
CA GLY A 204 -10.36 17.66 -64.86
C GLY A 204 -10.75 18.26 -63.51
N ALA A 205 -11.07 19.55 -63.51
CA ALA A 205 -11.42 20.30 -62.30
C ALA A 205 -12.59 19.66 -61.52
N ASP A 206 -13.58 19.11 -62.22
CA ASP A 206 -14.73 18.45 -61.59
C ASP A 206 -14.33 17.18 -60.84
N GLU A 207 -13.38 16.41 -61.39
CA GLU A 207 -12.89 15.18 -60.76
C GLU A 207 -11.98 15.50 -59.56
N LEU A 208 -11.14 16.53 -59.67
CA LEU A 208 -10.36 17.03 -58.55
C LEU A 208 -11.25 17.55 -57.41
N ALA A 209 -12.34 18.26 -57.75
CA ALA A 209 -13.32 18.72 -56.76
C ALA A 209 -14.03 17.53 -56.09
N ALA A 210 -14.39 16.49 -56.84
CA ALA A 210 -14.97 15.27 -56.27
C ALA A 210 -14.00 14.56 -55.30
N ARG A 211 -12.72 14.46 -55.66
CA ARG A 211 -11.69 13.89 -54.77
C ARG A 211 -11.44 14.75 -53.53
N GLN A 212 -11.43 16.07 -53.67
CA GLN A 212 -11.29 16.99 -52.53
C GLN A 212 -12.48 16.87 -51.57
N LYS A 213 -13.69 16.72 -52.10
CA LYS A 213 -14.89 16.51 -51.28
C LYS A 213 -14.76 15.27 -50.38
N LEU A 214 -14.21 14.17 -50.90
CA LEU A 214 -13.95 12.97 -50.08
C LEU A 214 -12.94 13.22 -48.96
N VAL A 215 -11.89 14.02 -49.22
CA VAL A 215 -10.93 14.41 -48.19
C VAL A 215 -11.59 15.23 -47.09
N ASP A 216 -12.47 16.16 -47.46
CA ASP A 216 -13.17 17.01 -46.51
C ASP A 216 -14.18 16.22 -45.68
N GLU A 217 -14.92 15.29 -46.30
CA GLU A 217 -15.82 14.34 -45.62
C GLU A 217 -15.04 13.47 -44.61
N GLU A 218 -13.96 12.82 -45.03
CA GLU A 218 -13.17 11.95 -44.15
C GLU A 218 -12.54 12.72 -42.97
N LYS A 219 -12.14 13.97 -43.21
CA LYS A 219 -11.62 14.85 -42.16
C LYS A 219 -12.69 15.21 -41.13
N GLU A 220 -13.92 15.47 -41.57
CA GLU A 220 -15.05 15.73 -40.68
C GLU A 220 -15.36 14.50 -39.84
N ASP A 221 -15.38 13.32 -40.47
CA ASP A 221 -15.62 12.04 -39.82
C ASP A 221 -14.55 11.75 -38.75
N ILE A 222 -13.26 11.96 -39.05
CA ILE A 222 -12.17 11.85 -38.07
C ILE A 222 -12.39 12.80 -36.89
N GLY A 223 -12.80 14.04 -37.15
CA GLY A 223 -13.07 15.02 -36.10
C GLY A 223 -14.17 14.58 -35.14
N ARG A 224 -15.26 14.01 -35.66
CA ARG A 224 -16.36 13.46 -34.83
C ARG A 224 -15.89 12.24 -34.02
N GLN A 225 -15.15 11.34 -34.65
CA GLN A 225 -14.64 10.15 -33.96
C GLN A 225 -13.62 10.49 -32.87
N GLU A 226 -12.77 11.49 -33.10
CA GLU A 226 -11.81 11.97 -32.10
C GLU A 226 -12.52 12.61 -30.90
N ALA A 227 -13.62 13.34 -31.13
CA ALA A 227 -14.46 13.86 -30.05
C ALA A 227 -15.09 12.73 -29.21
N ASN A 228 -15.66 11.70 -29.86
CA ASN A 228 -16.20 10.51 -29.18
C ASN A 228 -15.13 9.79 -28.35
N TYR A 229 -13.94 9.56 -28.94
CA TYR A 229 -12.82 8.93 -28.23
C TYR A 229 -12.42 9.73 -26.98
N GLN A 230 -12.24 11.04 -27.11
CA GLN A 230 -11.88 11.90 -25.98
C GLN A 230 -12.95 11.88 -24.89
N ALA A 231 -14.23 11.89 -25.27
CA ALA A 231 -15.34 11.89 -24.32
C ALA A 231 -15.42 10.57 -23.53
N VAL A 232 -15.26 9.42 -24.19
CA VAL A 232 -15.22 8.10 -23.52
C VAL A 232 -13.98 7.98 -22.65
N SER A 233 -12.80 8.37 -23.14
CA SER A 233 -11.55 8.31 -22.36
C SER A 233 -11.64 9.15 -21.08
N ASN A 234 -12.18 10.37 -21.19
CA ASN A 234 -12.42 11.24 -20.03
C ASN A 234 -13.41 10.62 -19.03
N SER A 235 -14.47 9.97 -19.53
CA SER A 235 -15.47 9.30 -18.68
C SER A 235 -14.84 8.11 -17.94
N ARG A 236 -14.09 7.25 -18.63
CA ARG A 236 -13.34 6.15 -18.03
C ARG A 236 -12.38 6.63 -16.93
N ILE A 237 -11.63 7.70 -17.19
CA ILE A 237 -10.69 8.26 -16.21
C ILE A 237 -11.43 8.73 -14.96
N LYS A 238 -12.58 9.39 -15.11
CA LYS A 238 -13.41 9.82 -13.98
C LYS A 238 -13.97 8.63 -13.19
N LEU A 239 -14.54 7.63 -13.87
CA LEU A 239 -15.06 6.41 -13.23
C LEU A 239 -13.96 5.68 -12.45
N ASN A 240 -12.77 5.54 -13.04
CA ASN A 240 -11.64 4.89 -12.38
C ASN A 240 -11.12 5.70 -11.18
N ARG A 241 -11.20 7.04 -11.22
CA ARG A 241 -10.89 7.88 -10.05
C ARG A 241 -11.89 7.65 -8.94
N ILE A 242 -13.19 7.70 -9.24
CA ILE A 242 -14.27 7.46 -8.26
C ILE A 242 -14.13 6.07 -7.62
N LEU A 243 -13.88 5.03 -8.43
CA LEU A 243 -13.60 3.68 -7.92
C LEU A 243 -12.37 3.66 -6.98
N GLY A 244 -11.32 4.41 -7.33
CA GLY A 244 -10.15 4.59 -6.46
C GLY A 244 -10.50 5.24 -5.13
N ASP A 245 -11.33 6.29 -5.16
CA ASP A 245 -11.79 7.00 -3.97
C ASP A 245 -12.63 6.09 -3.06
N ILE A 246 -13.55 5.30 -3.64
CA ILE A 246 -14.37 4.29 -2.93
C ILE A 246 -13.48 3.25 -2.22
N GLN A 247 -12.37 2.86 -2.82
CA GLN A 247 -11.45 1.85 -2.29
C GLN A 247 -10.37 2.41 -1.34
N THR A 248 -10.33 3.73 -1.12
CA THR A 248 -9.20 4.36 -0.40
C THR A 248 -9.11 3.87 1.04
N ALA A 249 -10.22 3.85 1.77
CA ALA A 249 -10.26 3.38 3.15
C ALA A 249 -9.81 1.92 3.29
N GLU A 250 -10.25 1.05 2.38
CA GLU A 250 -9.84 -0.36 2.34
C GLU A 250 -8.34 -0.52 2.06
N LYS A 251 -7.82 0.22 1.06
CA LYS A 251 -6.40 0.16 0.69
C LYS A 251 -5.51 0.67 1.81
N ASP A 252 -5.92 1.72 2.50
CA ASP A 252 -5.13 2.28 3.59
C ASP A 252 -5.14 1.36 4.82
N ALA A 253 -6.29 0.78 5.17
CA ALA A 253 -6.40 -0.22 6.24
C ALA A 253 -5.59 -1.49 5.93
N GLN A 254 -5.63 -1.98 4.68
CA GLN A 254 -4.83 -3.13 4.26
C GLN A 254 -3.33 -2.85 4.37
N ARG A 255 -2.87 -1.66 3.97
CA ARG A 255 -1.46 -1.27 4.10
C ARG A 255 -1.01 -1.22 5.55
N GLU A 256 -1.87 -0.76 6.45
CA GLU A 256 -1.58 -0.72 7.88
C GLU A 256 -1.43 -2.13 8.45
N LEU A 257 -2.36 -3.03 8.13
CA LEU A 257 -2.25 -4.44 8.50
C LEU A 257 -0.98 -5.08 7.95
N ASP A 258 -0.65 -4.85 6.68
CA ASP A 258 0.57 -5.38 6.06
C ASP A 258 1.85 -4.86 6.76
N ALA A 259 1.86 -3.60 7.21
CA ALA A 259 2.97 -3.03 7.96
C ALA A 259 3.13 -3.71 9.33
N VAL A 260 2.04 -3.93 10.06
CA VAL A 260 2.07 -4.63 11.36
C VAL A 260 2.52 -6.09 11.19
N LEU A 261 2.05 -6.78 10.16
CA LEU A 261 2.47 -8.15 9.84
C LEU A 261 3.97 -8.22 9.49
N ALA A 262 4.50 -7.20 8.81
CA ALA A 262 5.93 -7.10 8.55
C ALA A 262 6.75 -6.94 9.85
N ASP A 263 6.26 -6.15 10.80
CA ASP A 263 6.90 -5.97 12.10
C ASP A 263 6.81 -7.23 12.98
N LYS A 264 5.66 -7.92 12.98
CA LYS A 264 5.50 -9.25 13.59
C LYS A 264 6.55 -10.23 13.07
N LYS A 265 6.75 -10.27 11.76
CA LYS A 265 7.76 -11.14 11.13
C LYS A 265 9.19 -10.78 11.56
N ARG A 266 9.50 -9.49 11.70
CA ARG A 266 10.82 -9.02 12.19
C ARG A 266 11.05 -9.43 13.64
N LEU A 267 10.05 -9.29 14.52
CA LEU A 267 10.15 -9.74 15.91
C LEU A 267 10.32 -11.25 16.00
N GLN A 268 9.56 -12.03 15.22
CA GLN A 268 9.71 -13.48 15.18
C GLN A 268 11.12 -13.91 14.76
N ALA A 269 11.73 -13.21 13.80
CA ALA A 269 13.13 -13.45 13.42
C ALA A 269 14.09 -13.12 14.57
N ALA A 270 13.91 -11.98 15.25
CA ALA A 270 14.76 -11.56 16.38
C ALA A 270 14.66 -12.47 17.61
N VAL A 271 13.52 -13.15 17.81
CA VAL A 271 13.33 -14.17 18.86
C VAL A 271 13.96 -15.51 18.49
N SER A 272 14.13 -15.78 17.19
CA SER A 272 14.63 -17.07 16.69
C SER A 272 16.16 -17.11 16.51
N ASP A 273 16.82 -15.95 16.44
CA ASP A 273 18.29 -15.78 16.39
C ASP A 273 18.93 -15.74 17.78
#